data_AF-A0A7S9RS09-F1
#
_entry.id   AF-A0A7S9RS09-F1
#
_cell.length_a   1.000
_cell.length_b   1.000
_cell.length_c   1.000
_cell.angle_alpha   90.00
_cell.angle_beta   90.00
_cell.angle_gamma   90.00
#
_symmetry.space_group_name_H-M   'P 1'
#
loop_
_entity.id
_entity.type
_entity.pdbx_description
1 polymer ?
#
loop_
_entity_poly.entity_id
_entity_poly.type
_entity_poly.pdbx_seq_one_letter_code
_entity_poly.pdbx_strand_id
1 'polypeptide(L)'
;MFLKLDEIARKLDQIFLPLEQEGITGMRLLPQKDALAFMQAQKSLGVNFPAKFTKLLSKFELDNFEICNVSFGSKGDYASELVRLNSVDEFGGKWWQGEARPANLIVFAVGDPWIFLLDCTSGAVYAWLLEDKKLCSRRVASDFEKFFIALASTYIARLNDETLPSAEHFLNFVQADDVALPFWQEMAQI
;
A
#
# COMPACT_ATOMS: atom_id res chain seq x y z
N MET A 1 11.59 -7.27 -13.90
CA MET A 1 12.35 -7.82 -12.75
C MET A 1 11.88 -7.11 -11.49
N PHE A 2 11.64 -7.82 -10.38
CA PHE A 2 11.27 -7.16 -9.12
C PHE A 2 12.48 -6.50 -8.46
N LEU A 3 12.34 -5.21 -8.16
CA LEU A 3 13.41 -4.36 -7.62
C LEU A 3 13.54 -4.50 -6.11
N LYS A 4 14.73 -4.21 -5.57
CA LYS A 4 14.92 -4.03 -4.12
C LYS A 4 14.39 -2.66 -3.69
N LEU A 5 14.02 -2.51 -2.42
CA LEU A 5 13.50 -1.24 -1.88
C LEU A 5 14.42 -0.03 -2.15
N ASP A 6 15.72 -0.18 -1.97
CA ASP A 6 16.67 0.93 -2.20
C ASP A 6 16.80 1.26 -3.71
N GLU A 7 16.59 0.26 -4.59
CA GLU A 7 16.55 0.48 -6.04
C GLU A 7 15.26 1.18 -6.46
N ILE A 8 14.12 0.83 -5.83
CA ILE A 8 12.84 1.50 -6.03
C ILE A 8 12.97 2.98 -5.67
N ALA A 9 13.45 3.31 -4.47
CA ALA A 9 13.63 4.69 -4.02
C ALA A 9 14.50 5.49 -5.00
N ARG A 10 15.66 4.94 -5.40
CA ARG A 10 16.55 5.57 -6.37
C ARG A 10 15.90 5.78 -7.74
N LYS A 11 15.15 4.80 -8.25
CA LYS A 11 14.50 4.93 -9.57
C LYS A 11 13.33 5.94 -9.53
N LEU A 12 12.55 5.96 -8.44
CA LEU A 12 11.51 6.99 -8.26
C LEU A 12 12.13 8.39 -8.17
N ASP A 13 13.27 8.55 -7.48
CA ASP A 13 14.01 9.82 -7.48
C ASP A 13 14.44 10.25 -8.89
N GLN A 14 14.98 9.32 -9.68
CA GLN A 14 15.41 9.63 -11.05
C GLN A 14 14.25 10.09 -11.94
N ILE A 15 13.06 9.54 -11.75
CA ILE A 15 11.87 9.85 -12.56
C ILE A 15 11.22 11.15 -12.08
N PHE A 16 10.97 11.29 -10.78
CA PHE A 16 10.05 12.30 -10.26
C PHE A 16 10.75 13.54 -9.71
N LEU A 17 12.03 13.48 -9.31
CA LEU A 17 12.73 14.66 -8.79
C LEU A 17 12.74 15.85 -9.79
N PRO A 18 12.94 15.64 -11.11
CA PRO A 18 12.83 16.73 -12.08
C PRO A 18 11.41 17.33 -12.18
N LEU A 19 10.38 16.51 -11.94
CA LEU A 19 8.97 16.89 -12.10
C LEU A 19 8.40 17.65 -10.90
N GLU A 20 9.08 17.64 -9.75
CA GLU A 20 8.64 18.41 -8.57
C GLU A 20 8.61 19.92 -8.84
N GLN A 21 9.46 20.42 -9.75
CA GLN A 21 9.44 21.82 -10.16
C GLN A 21 8.16 22.20 -10.94
N GLU A 22 7.50 21.21 -11.51
CA GLU A 22 6.23 21.33 -12.23
C GLU A 22 5.02 21.06 -11.31
N GLY A 23 5.26 20.88 -10.00
CA GLY A 23 4.22 20.65 -8.99
C GLY A 23 3.81 19.18 -8.83
N ILE A 24 4.43 18.25 -9.56
CA ILE A 24 4.20 16.81 -9.43
C ILE A 24 4.99 16.30 -8.23
N THR A 25 4.31 16.10 -7.10
CA THR A 25 4.91 15.68 -5.81
C THR A 25 4.25 14.40 -5.29
N GLY A 26 4.76 13.83 -4.19
CA GLY A 26 4.18 12.63 -3.57
C GLY A 26 4.56 11.29 -4.22
N MET A 27 5.37 11.30 -5.27
CA MET A 27 5.73 10.08 -6.02
C MET A 27 7.11 9.50 -5.66
N ARG A 28 7.81 10.08 -4.66
CA ARG A 28 9.15 9.67 -4.21
C ARG A 28 9.12 9.12 -2.79
N LEU A 29 9.99 8.15 -2.54
CA LEU A 29 10.21 7.58 -1.21
C LEU A 29 11.21 8.44 -0.43
N LEU A 30 10.69 9.41 0.31
CA LEU A 30 11.51 10.31 1.11
C LEU A 30 11.87 9.67 2.47
N PRO A 31 13.02 10.00 3.08
CA PRO A 31 13.43 9.43 4.36
C PRO A 31 12.44 9.75 5.49
N GLN A 32 12.20 8.77 6.36
CA GLN A 32 11.35 8.93 7.53
C GLN A 32 11.91 9.97 8.51
N LYS A 33 11.05 10.86 9.01
CA LYS A 33 11.37 11.91 9.98
C LYS A 33 10.82 11.63 11.38
N ASP A 34 9.66 10.96 11.49
CA ASP A 34 9.05 10.61 12.77
C ASP A 34 8.43 9.20 12.75
N ALA A 35 9.22 8.23 13.22
CA ALA A 35 8.75 6.86 13.37
C ALA A 35 7.93 6.63 14.65
N LEU A 36 7.96 7.55 15.63
CA LEU A 36 7.31 7.36 16.94
C LEU A 36 5.78 7.47 16.81
N ALA A 37 5.29 8.27 15.86
CA ALA A 37 3.86 8.43 15.57
C ALA A 37 3.15 7.08 15.32
N PHE A 38 3.82 6.11 14.71
CA PHE A 38 3.24 4.78 14.43
C PHE A 38 3.07 3.90 15.68
N MET A 39 3.82 4.15 16.76
CA MET A 39 3.54 3.48 18.04
C MET A 39 2.21 3.97 18.63
N GLN A 40 1.93 5.27 18.50
CA GLN A 40 0.66 5.83 18.93
C GLN A 40 -0.50 5.35 18.04
N ALA A 41 -0.30 5.30 16.72
CA ALA A 41 -1.30 4.77 15.79
C ALA A 41 -1.66 3.30 16.11
N GLN A 42 -0.66 2.44 16.33
CA GLN A 42 -0.87 1.04 16.76
C GLN A 42 -1.70 0.96 18.04
N LYS A 43 -1.39 1.79 19.05
CA LYS A 43 -2.13 1.84 20.31
C LYS A 43 -3.58 2.28 20.11
N SER A 44 -3.81 3.34 19.34
CA SER A 44 -5.17 3.83 19.02
C SER A 44 -5.99 2.79 18.26
N LEU A 45 -5.34 2.05 17.36
CA LEU A 45 -5.97 0.98 16.58
C LEU A 45 -6.08 -0.34 17.33
N GLY A 46 -5.42 -0.51 18.48
CA GLY A 46 -5.38 -1.78 19.20
C GLY A 46 -4.74 -2.92 18.39
N VAL A 47 -3.76 -2.63 17.53
CA VAL A 47 -3.05 -3.61 16.69
C VAL A 47 -1.54 -3.46 16.81
N ASN A 48 -0.80 -4.53 16.52
CA ASN A 48 0.63 -4.47 16.25
C ASN A 48 0.85 -4.55 14.74
N PHE A 49 1.62 -3.64 14.18
CA PHE A 49 1.94 -3.65 12.76
C PHE A 49 2.91 -4.80 12.42
N PRO A 50 2.71 -5.47 11.26
CA PRO A 50 3.62 -6.50 10.79
C PRO A 50 5.04 -5.96 10.64
N ALA A 51 6.05 -6.77 10.99
CA ALA A 51 7.46 -6.34 10.98
C ALA A 51 7.92 -5.74 9.64
N LYS A 52 7.44 -6.30 8.51
CA LYS A 52 7.76 -5.81 7.16
C LYS A 52 7.13 -4.45 6.85
N PHE A 53 5.93 -4.19 7.37
CA PHE A 53 5.28 -2.89 7.25
C PHE A 53 6.02 -1.86 8.11
N THR A 54 6.28 -2.18 9.38
CA THR A 54 7.06 -1.33 10.30
C THR A 54 8.45 -1.00 9.77
N LYS A 55 9.13 -1.97 9.13
CA LYS A 55 10.42 -1.75 8.48
C LYS A 55 10.34 -0.70 7.38
N LEU A 56 9.28 -0.71 6.56
CA LEU A 56 9.08 0.32 5.53
C LEU A 56 8.80 1.68 6.17
N LEU A 57 7.89 1.74 7.16
CA LEU A 57 7.55 2.97 7.88
C LEU A 57 8.74 3.56 8.65
N SER A 58 9.69 2.74 9.10
CA SER A 58 10.92 3.23 9.75
C SER A 58 11.91 3.87 8.78
N LYS A 59 11.76 3.60 7.48
CA LYS A 59 12.69 4.06 6.43
C LYS A 59 12.14 5.24 5.64
N PHE A 60 10.85 5.23 5.34
CA PHE A 60 10.23 6.19 4.42
C PHE A 60 9.00 6.87 5.03
N GLU A 61 8.85 8.16 4.75
CA GLU A 61 7.61 8.90 5.02
C GLU A 61 6.56 8.58 3.93
N LEU A 62 5.32 8.34 4.35
CA LEU A 62 4.21 8.02 3.44
C LEU A 62 3.08 9.07 3.48
N ASP A 63 3.34 10.20 4.14
CA ASP A 63 2.38 11.26 4.49
C ASP A 63 1.58 11.80 3.30
N ASN A 64 2.23 11.88 2.13
CA ASN A 64 1.63 12.25 0.85
C ASN A 64 2.05 11.28 -0.26
N PHE A 65 2.45 10.06 0.10
CA PHE A 65 3.01 9.13 -0.88
C PHE A 65 1.91 8.42 -1.66
N GLU A 66 2.05 8.45 -2.98
CA GLU A 66 1.21 7.72 -3.92
C GLU A 66 2.10 6.97 -4.91
N ILE A 67 1.65 5.77 -5.30
CA ILE A 67 2.29 5.03 -6.38
C ILE A 67 1.26 4.15 -7.09
N CYS A 68 1.25 4.18 -8.43
CA CYS A 68 0.39 3.32 -9.23
C CYS A 68 -1.10 3.41 -8.84
N ASN A 69 -1.62 4.63 -8.63
CA ASN A 69 -3.01 4.88 -8.17
C ASN A 69 -3.33 4.30 -6.77
N VAL A 70 -2.29 4.05 -5.95
CA VAL A 70 -2.43 3.65 -4.54
C VAL A 70 -1.91 4.78 -3.66
N SER A 71 -2.83 5.48 -3.01
CA SER A 71 -2.54 6.57 -2.08
C SER A 71 -2.42 6.02 -0.66
N PHE A 72 -1.26 6.22 -0.06
CA PHE A 72 -1.02 5.89 1.35
C PHE A 72 -1.46 7.06 2.24
N GLY A 73 -1.04 8.28 1.90
CA GLY A 73 -1.43 9.50 2.61
C GLY A 73 -1.72 10.64 1.64
N SER A 74 -2.58 11.58 2.05
CA SER A 74 -2.96 12.76 1.24
C SER A 74 -3.01 14.06 2.05
N LYS A 75 -2.63 14.03 3.33
CA LYS A 75 -2.84 15.12 4.28
C LYS A 75 -1.62 15.48 5.13
N GLY A 76 -0.45 14.98 4.76
CA GLY A 76 0.79 15.33 5.46
C GLY A 76 1.01 14.61 6.81
N ASP A 77 0.16 13.66 7.18
CA ASP A 77 0.33 12.83 8.39
C ASP A 77 -0.30 11.45 8.16
N TYR A 78 0.53 10.49 7.75
CA TYR A 78 0.06 9.13 7.46
C TYR A 78 -0.32 8.35 8.72
N ALA A 79 0.31 8.61 9.87
CA ALA A 79 -0.02 7.92 11.10
C ALA A 79 -1.45 8.28 11.57
N SER A 80 -1.80 9.56 11.50
CA SER A 80 -3.17 10.02 11.76
C SER A 80 -4.15 9.54 10.69
N GLU A 81 -3.74 9.49 9.42
CA GLU A 81 -4.56 8.96 8.34
C GLU A 81 -4.91 7.47 8.56
N LEU A 82 -3.96 6.65 9.01
CA LEU A 82 -4.22 5.26 9.39
C LEU A 82 -5.28 5.15 10.50
N VAL A 83 -5.21 6.03 11.51
CA VAL A 83 -6.23 6.04 12.59
C VAL A 83 -7.59 6.44 12.02
N ARG A 84 -7.62 7.50 11.21
CA ARG A 84 -8.84 8.04 10.60
C ARG A 84 -9.54 7.02 9.70
N LEU A 85 -8.82 6.35 8.81
CA LEU A 85 -9.35 5.33 7.89
C LEU A 85 -9.93 4.11 8.62
N ASN A 86 -9.61 3.93 9.90
CA ASN A 86 -10.01 2.78 10.71
C ASN A 86 -10.84 3.16 11.94
N SER A 87 -11.38 4.38 11.96
CA SER A 87 -12.26 4.92 12.99
C SER A 87 -13.67 5.14 12.43
N VAL A 88 -14.65 5.31 13.31
CA VAL A 88 -16.07 5.57 12.97
C VAL A 88 -16.40 7.07 12.91
N ASP A 89 -15.38 7.92 12.91
CA ASP A 89 -15.56 9.37 12.93
C ASP A 89 -16.09 9.92 11.59
N GLU A 90 -16.42 11.20 11.59
CA GLU A 90 -17.05 11.93 10.48
C GLU A 90 -16.24 11.96 9.17
N PHE A 91 -14.99 11.47 9.19
CA PHE A 91 -14.12 11.42 8.01
C PHE A 91 -13.78 9.99 7.59
N GLY A 92 -13.73 9.02 8.51
CA GLY A 92 -13.42 7.61 8.27
C GLY A 92 -14.65 6.79 7.90
N GLY A 93 -15.00 6.73 6.61
CA GLY A 93 -16.08 5.87 6.13
C GLY A 93 -15.97 4.43 6.66
N LYS A 94 -17.07 3.90 7.19
CA LYS A 94 -17.11 2.56 7.78
C LYS A 94 -16.95 1.48 6.70
N TRP A 95 -15.76 0.91 6.62
CA TRP A 95 -15.43 -0.14 5.64
C TRP A 95 -15.76 -1.56 6.11
N TRP A 96 -16.08 -1.77 7.39
CA TRP A 96 -16.43 -3.08 7.95
C TRP A 96 -17.93 -3.23 8.21
N GLN A 97 -18.38 -4.49 8.25
CA GLN A 97 -19.74 -4.86 8.63
C GLN A 97 -19.82 -5.13 10.14
N GLY A 98 -20.98 -4.90 10.75
CA GLY A 98 -21.23 -5.16 12.17
C GLY A 98 -20.85 -4.01 13.12
N GLU A 99 -20.84 -4.27 14.42
CA GLU A 99 -20.66 -3.22 15.44
C GLU A 99 -19.20 -2.75 15.57
N ALA A 100 -18.23 -3.65 15.42
CA ALA A 100 -16.81 -3.37 15.62
C ALA A 100 -15.95 -3.77 14.41
N ARG A 101 -14.85 -3.04 14.19
CA ARG A 101 -13.83 -3.36 13.18
C ARG A 101 -13.19 -4.72 13.52
N PRO A 102 -12.88 -5.58 12.51
CA PRO A 102 -12.11 -6.79 12.77
C PRO A 102 -10.78 -6.46 13.45
N ALA A 103 -10.49 -7.14 14.56
CA ALA A 103 -9.43 -6.76 15.48
C ALA A 103 -8.05 -6.63 14.83
N ASN A 104 -7.71 -7.50 13.88
CA ASN A 104 -6.40 -7.56 13.24
C ASN A 104 -6.35 -6.94 11.83
N LEU A 105 -7.42 -6.31 11.35
CA LEU A 105 -7.48 -5.85 9.95
C LEU A 105 -7.61 -4.34 9.88
N ILE A 106 -6.72 -3.68 9.13
CA ILE A 106 -6.74 -2.23 8.92
C ILE A 106 -6.78 -1.91 7.44
N VAL A 107 -7.44 -0.82 7.06
CA VAL A 107 -7.17 -0.14 5.79
C VAL A 107 -5.86 0.63 5.95
N PHE A 108 -4.90 0.41 5.05
CA PHE A 108 -3.63 1.14 5.06
C PHE A 108 -3.43 2.05 3.84
N ALA A 109 -4.16 1.82 2.76
CA ALA A 109 -4.10 2.65 1.57
C ALA A 109 -5.43 2.57 0.83
N VAL A 110 -5.68 3.54 -0.03
CA VAL A 110 -6.86 3.62 -0.88
C VAL A 110 -6.45 3.93 -2.31
N GLY A 111 -7.21 3.42 -3.27
CA GLY A 111 -7.12 3.73 -4.69
C GLY A 111 -8.50 3.58 -5.33
N ASP A 112 -8.72 4.15 -6.50
CA ASP A 112 -9.97 3.92 -7.23
C ASP A 112 -9.78 2.71 -8.17
N PRO A 113 -10.53 1.59 -8.04
CA PRO A 113 -11.65 1.33 -7.12
C PRO A 113 -11.27 0.58 -5.82
N TRP A 114 -9.99 0.32 -5.58
CA TRP A 114 -9.50 -0.59 -4.56
C TRP A 114 -9.29 0.01 -3.16
N ILE A 115 -9.84 -0.66 -2.14
CA ILE A 115 -9.49 -0.44 -0.74
C ILE A 115 -8.48 -1.50 -0.31
N PHE A 116 -7.35 -1.08 0.24
CA PHE A 116 -6.26 -1.99 0.60
C PHE A 116 -6.26 -2.31 2.09
N LEU A 117 -6.43 -3.59 2.40
CA LEU A 117 -6.48 -4.10 3.76
C LEU A 117 -5.17 -4.81 4.11
N LEU A 118 -4.67 -4.56 5.32
CA LEU A 118 -3.52 -5.24 5.91
C LEU A 118 -3.98 -6.08 7.09
N ASP A 119 -3.75 -7.40 7.01
CA ASP A 119 -3.85 -8.27 8.18
C ASP A 119 -2.61 -8.09 9.05
N CYS A 120 -2.79 -7.48 10.21
CA CYS A 120 -1.76 -7.18 11.18
C CYS A 120 -1.14 -8.43 11.84
N THR A 121 -1.81 -9.58 11.77
CA THR A 121 -1.30 -10.85 12.30
C THR A 121 -0.36 -11.52 11.30
N SER A 122 -0.79 -11.67 10.04
CA SER A 122 -0.03 -12.40 9.02
C SER A 122 0.87 -11.52 8.17
N GLY A 123 0.57 -10.22 8.08
CA GLY A 123 1.17 -9.28 7.14
C GLY A 123 0.55 -9.31 5.74
N ALA A 124 -0.41 -10.21 5.48
CA ALA A 124 -1.03 -10.36 4.17
C ALA A 124 -1.80 -9.10 3.75
N VAL A 125 -1.76 -8.83 2.45
CA VAL A 125 -2.44 -7.69 1.83
C VAL A 125 -3.61 -8.17 1.01
N TYR A 126 -4.74 -7.50 1.17
CA TYR A 126 -5.96 -7.77 0.44
C TYR A 126 -6.41 -6.53 -0.33
N ALA A 127 -6.96 -6.74 -1.52
CA ALA A 127 -7.62 -5.69 -2.30
C ALA A 127 -9.13 -5.95 -2.28
N TRP A 128 -9.88 -5.00 -1.75
CA TRP A 128 -11.31 -5.08 -1.51
C TRP A 128 -12.05 -4.05 -2.35
N LEU A 129 -13.12 -4.48 -3.02
CA LEU A 129 -14.09 -3.59 -3.66
C LEU A 129 -15.28 -3.41 -2.73
N LEU A 130 -15.92 -2.24 -2.75
CA LEU A 130 -17.13 -1.98 -1.94
C LEU A 130 -18.25 -3.01 -2.18
N GLU A 131 -18.31 -3.60 -3.38
CA GLU A 131 -19.27 -4.64 -3.78
C GLU A 131 -18.86 -6.07 -3.36
N ASP A 132 -17.63 -6.29 -2.91
CA ASP A 132 -17.18 -7.61 -2.47
C ASP A 132 -17.91 -8.02 -1.19
N LYS A 133 -18.56 -9.19 -1.24
CA LYS A 133 -19.29 -9.78 -0.09
C LYS A 133 -18.39 -10.10 1.11
N LYS A 134 -17.07 -10.29 0.89
CA LYS A 134 -16.10 -10.69 1.91
C LYS A 134 -14.84 -9.83 1.81
N LEU A 135 -14.47 -9.20 2.92
CA LEU A 135 -13.31 -8.30 3.04
C LEU A 135 -11.99 -8.96 2.58
N CYS A 136 -11.75 -10.21 2.99
CA CYS A 136 -10.50 -10.93 2.70
C CYS A 136 -10.62 -11.93 1.53
N SER A 137 -11.45 -11.63 0.52
CA SER A 137 -11.68 -12.54 -0.61
C SER A 137 -10.57 -12.55 -1.67
N ARG A 138 -9.90 -11.41 -1.91
CA ARG A 138 -8.64 -11.33 -2.68
C ARG A 138 -7.48 -11.09 -1.76
N ARG A 139 -6.61 -12.08 -1.61
CA ARG A 139 -5.28 -11.83 -1.07
C ARG A 139 -4.35 -11.50 -2.23
N VAL A 140 -3.90 -10.25 -2.34
CA VAL A 140 -3.05 -9.80 -3.45
C VAL A 140 -1.55 -10.01 -3.18
N ALA A 141 -1.16 -10.15 -1.91
CA ALA A 141 0.18 -10.59 -1.53
C ALA A 141 0.19 -11.30 -0.17
N SER A 142 1.16 -12.21 0.02
CA SER A 142 1.34 -12.89 1.31
C SER A 142 1.95 -11.99 2.38
N ASP A 143 2.64 -10.92 1.99
CA ASP A 143 3.11 -9.89 2.91
C ASP A 143 3.19 -8.49 2.26
N PHE A 144 3.19 -7.45 3.08
CA PHE A 144 3.26 -6.05 2.65
C PHE A 144 4.49 -5.70 1.81
N GLU A 145 5.67 -6.24 2.12
CA GLU A 145 6.91 -5.92 1.39
C GLU A 145 6.83 -6.45 -0.05
N LYS A 146 6.28 -7.66 -0.24
CA LYS A 146 6.04 -8.22 -1.57
C LYS A 146 5.01 -7.39 -2.35
N PHE A 147 3.90 -7.00 -1.72
CA PHE A 147 2.92 -6.11 -2.33
C PHE A 147 3.58 -4.83 -2.83
N PHE A 148 4.31 -4.14 -1.95
CA PHE A 148 4.94 -2.87 -2.26
C PHE A 148 5.98 -3.00 -3.39
N ILE A 149 6.85 -4.01 -3.31
CA ILE A 149 7.87 -4.25 -4.35
C ILE A 149 7.21 -4.54 -5.70
N ALA A 150 6.17 -5.39 -5.72
CA ALA A 150 5.51 -5.77 -6.95
C ALA A 150 4.78 -4.60 -7.60
N LEU A 151 4.10 -3.79 -6.78
CA LEU A 151 3.43 -2.56 -7.20
C LEU A 151 4.42 -1.55 -7.79
N ALA A 152 5.46 -1.21 -7.03
CA ALA A 152 6.44 -0.20 -7.43
C ALA A 152 7.26 -0.63 -8.65
N SER A 153 7.66 -1.91 -8.71
CA SER A 153 8.42 -2.44 -9.86
C SER A 153 7.58 -2.41 -11.14
N THR A 154 6.28 -2.73 -11.04
CA THR A 154 5.34 -2.65 -12.17
C THR A 154 5.21 -1.23 -12.68
N TYR A 155 4.99 -0.28 -11.76
CA TYR A 155 4.83 1.13 -12.10
C TYR A 155 6.09 1.70 -12.78
N ILE A 156 7.26 1.45 -12.18
CA ILE A 156 8.55 1.89 -12.73
C ILE A 156 8.82 1.27 -14.10
N ALA A 157 8.56 -0.03 -14.27
CA ALA A 157 8.76 -0.70 -15.55
C ALA A 157 7.90 -0.05 -16.64
N ARG A 158 6.65 0.28 -16.34
CA ARG A 158 5.73 0.95 -17.28
C ARG A 158 6.16 2.35 -17.64
N LEU A 159 6.58 3.15 -16.66
CA LEU A 159 7.10 4.49 -16.91
C LEU A 159 8.37 4.51 -17.80
N ASN A 160 9.07 3.38 -17.90
CA ASN A 160 10.27 3.22 -18.72
C ASN A 160 10.05 2.33 -19.96
N ASP A 161 8.79 1.99 -20.30
CA ASP A 161 8.44 1.08 -21.40
C ASP A 161 9.19 -0.28 -21.34
N GLU A 162 9.50 -0.75 -20.13
CA GLU A 162 10.14 -2.05 -19.88
C GLU A 162 9.11 -3.19 -19.93
N THR A 163 9.54 -4.38 -20.35
CA THR A 163 8.68 -5.57 -20.37
C THR A 163 8.28 -6.01 -18.96
N LEU A 164 6.98 -6.13 -18.72
CA LEU A 164 6.44 -6.63 -17.46
C LEU A 164 6.64 -8.15 -17.29
N PRO A 165 6.77 -8.64 -16.04
CA PRO A 165 6.78 -10.08 -15.78
C PRO A 165 5.49 -10.76 -16.26
N SER A 166 5.56 -12.06 -16.58
CA SER A 166 4.35 -12.86 -16.83
C SER A 166 3.47 -12.92 -15.57
N ALA A 167 2.17 -13.13 -15.76
CA ALA A 167 1.20 -13.32 -14.68
C ALA A 167 1.64 -14.41 -13.67
N GLU A 168 2.14 -15.54 -14.16
CA GLU A 168 2.63 -16.64 -13.31
C GLU A 168 3.83 -16.20 -12.46
N HIS A 169 4.83 -15.54 -13.07
CA HIS A 169 5.99 -15.04 -12.35
C HIS A 169 5.57 -14.01 -11.30
N PHE A 170 4.57 -13.21 -11.61
CA PHE A 170 3.99 -12.23 -10.72
C PHE A 170 3.36 -12.87 -9.48
N LEU A 171 2.40 -13.78 -9.70
CA LEU A 171 1.69 -14.48 -8.62
C LEU A 171 2.63 -15.29 -7.73
N ASN A 172 3.64 -15.93 -8.33
CA ASN A 172 4.68 -16.65 -7.59
C ASN A 172 5.49 -15.72 -6.68
N PHE A 173 5.84 -14.51 -7.14
CA PHE A 173 6.58 -13.54 -6.32
C PHE A 173 5.74 -13.04 -5.15
N VAL A 174 4.50 -12.60 -5.40
CA VAL A 174 3.61 -12.09 -4.34
C VAL A 174 3.02 -13.20 -3.47
N GLN A 175 3.14 -14.46 -3.90
CA GLN A 175 2.60 -15.65 -3.25
C GLN A 175 1.09 -15.55 -3.03
N ALA A 176 0.38 -15.14 -4.08
CA ALA A 176 -1.07 -15.08 -4.16
C ALA A 176 -1.59 -16.17 -5.10
N ASP A 177 -2.88 -16.50 -4.97
CA ASP A 177 -3.56 -17.40 -5.89
C ASP A 177 -4.12 -16.63 -7.10
N ASP A 178 -4.72 -17.35 -8.05
CA ASP A 178 -5.27 -16.78 -9.29
C ASP A 178 -6.42 -15.80 -9.04
N VAL A 179 -7.01 -15.77 -7.83
CA VAL A 179 -8.05 -14.80 -7.46
C VAL A 179 -7.50 -13.37 -7.46
N ALA A 180 -6.18 -13.20 -7.24
CA ALA A 180 -5.50 -11.90 -7.32
C ALA A 180 -5.17 -11.46 -8.75
N LEU A 181 -5.31 -12.33 -9.75
CA LEU A 181 -4.88 -12.03 -11.12
C LEU A 181 -5.57 -10.81 -11.74
N PRO A 182 -6.92 -10.66 -11.65
CA PRO A 182 -7.59 -9.49 -12.22
C PRO A 182 -7.06 -8.16 -11.65
N PHE A 183 -6.80 -8.12 -10.34
CA PHE A 183 -6.21 -6.96 -9.68
C PHE A 183 -4.83 -6.63 -10.29
N TRP A 184 -3.93 -7.61 -10.37
CA TRP A 184 -2.58 -7.36 -10.88
C TRP A 184 -2.53 -7.04 -12.38
N GLN A 185 -3.48 -7.56 -13.16
CA GLN A 185 -3.66 -7.17 -14.57
C GLN A 185 -4.10 -5.71 -14.71
N GLU A 186 -4.94 -5.23 -13.81
CA GLU A 186 -5.37 -3.84 -13.76
C GLU A 186 -4.21 -2.91 -13.37
N MET A 187 -3.45 -3.24 -12.32
CA MET A 187 -2.27 -2.45 -11.92
C MET A 187 -1.19 -2.39 -13.02
N ALA A 188 -1.14 -3.40 -13.90
CA ALA A 188 -0.27 -3.42 -15.06
C ALA A 188 -0.74 -2.50 -16.20
N GLN A 189 -1.94 -1.90 -16.12
CA GLN A 189 -2.56 -1.07 -17.16
C GLN A 189 -2.82 0.39 -16.75
N ILE A 190 -2.94 0.71 -15.45
CA ILE A 190 -3.21 2.07 -14.91
C ILE A 190 -1.97 2.92 -14.74
#